data_AF-A0AA97D3S9-F1
#
_entry.id   AF-A0AA97D3S9-F1
#
_cell.length_a   1.000
_cell.length_b   1.000
_cell.length_c   1.000
_cell.angle_alpha   90.00
_cell.angle_beta   90.00
_cell.angle_gamma   90.00
#
_symmetry.space_group_name_H-M   'P 1'
#
loop_
_entity.id
_entity.type
_entity.pdbx_description
1 polymer ?
#
loop_
_entity_poly.entity_id
_entity_poly.type
_entity_poly.pdbx_seq_one_letter_code
_entity_poly.pdbx_strand_id
1 'polypeptide(L)'
;MNIRRIFLFSLIFICSACTTSGQLYYVDSEGSERLGCDVEFIGMPSVDKFAVEYALSLCAKSIVKKGGRIKESHLLKIDTTIPAAPCGEAWTHELAKQHFQSKYISKKEYGYIVANIDLGLAEINKCI
;
A
#
# COMPACT_ATOMS: atom_id res chain seq x y z
N MET A 1 40.81 -23.93 4.94
CA MET A 1 39.38 -23.80 4.58
C MET A 1 39.31 -23.19 3.19
N ASN A 2 38.84 -23.95 2.19
CA ASN A 2 39.03 -23.63 0.77
C ASN A 2 38.34 -22.31 0.37
N ILE A 3 39.11 -21.35 -0.16
CA ILE A 3 38.62 -20.07 -0.73
C ILE A 3 37.48 -20.30 -1.74
N ARG A 4 37.52 -21.43 -2.46
CA ARG A 4 36.49 -21.87 -3.41
C ARG A 4 35.14 -22.23 -2.78
N ARG A 5 35.10 -22.61 -1.49
CA ARG A 5 33.85 -22.84 -0.74
C ARG A 5 33.27 -21.55 -0.16
N ILE A 6 34.11 -20.58 0.18
CA ILE A 6 33.68 -19.27 0.70
C ILE A 6 32.91 -18.49 -0.39
N PHE A 7 33.38 -18.54 -1.64
CA PHE A 7 32.69 -17.95 -2.79
C PHE A 7 31.31 -18.55 -3.11
N LEU A 8 31.08 -19.82 -2.77
CA LEU A 8 29.80 -20.50 -2.98
C LEU A 8 28.75 -20.11 -1.93
N PHE A 9 29.17 -19.77 -0.70
CA PHE A 9 28.26 -19.29 0.34
C PHE A 9 27.94 -17.79 0.20
N SER A 10 28.82 -16.98 -0.41
CA SER A 10 28.56 -15.56 -0.64
C SER A 10 27.57 -15.27 -1.79
N LEU A 11 27.31 -16.25 -2.66
CA LEU A 11 26.42 -16.07 -3.82
C LEU A 11 24.92 -16.21 -3.49
N ILE A 12 24.57 -16.77 -2.33
CA ILE A 12 23.17 -17.05 -1.93
C ILE A 12 22.52 -15.83 -1.24
N PHE A 13 23.30 -14.81 -0.85
CA PHE A 13 22.81 -13.71 -0.02
C PHE A 13 22.30 -12.48 -0.78
N ILE A 14 22.28 -12.51 -2.11
CA ILE A 14 21.94 -11.34 -2.95
C ILE A 14 20.62 -11.62 -3.66
N CYS A 15 19.47 -11.49 -2.97
CA CYS A 15 18.14 -11.22 -3.55
C CYS A 15 17.05 -11.22 -2.45
N SER A 16 17.24 -10.54 -1.33
CA SER A 16 16.09 -10.17 -0.48
C SER A 16 15.51 -8.86 -1.01
N ALA A 17 14.62 -8.94 -2.00
CA ALA A 17 13.73 -7.83 -2.29
C ALA A 17 12.91 -7.57 -1.01
N CYS A 18 13.03 -6.40 -0.41
CA CYS A 18 12.22 -6.04 0.74
C CYS A 18 10.80 -5.78 0.25
N THR A 19 9.91 -6.75 0.46
CA THR A 19 8.47 -6.61 0.25
C THR A 19 7.80 -6.08 1.52
N THR A 20 6.75 -5.28 1.37
CA THR A 20 5.91 -4.82 2.48
C THR A 20 4.48 -5.32 2.24
N SER A 21 4.00 -6.19 3.12
CA SER A 21 2.68 -6.81 3.00
C SER A 21 1.82 -6.59 4.25
N GLY A 22 0.53 -6.83 4.10
CA GLY A 22 -0.43 -6.77 5.20
C GLY A 22 -1.70 -7.56 4.91
N GLN A 23 -2.23 -8.21 5.93
CA GLN A 23 -3.48 -8.94 5.88
C GLN A 23 -4.49 -8.35 6.85
N LEU A 24 -5.76 -8.37 6.48
CA LEU A 24 -6.88 -8.01 7.35
C LEU A 24 -7.88 -9.15 7.40
N TYR A 25 -8.09 -9.67 8.60
CA TYR A 25 -9.12 -10.66 8.90
C TYR A 25 -10.34 -9.97 9.50
N TYR A 26 -11.52 -10.54 9.30
CA TYR A 26 -12.77 -10.04 9.87
C TYR A 26 -13.69 -11.18 10.27
N VAL A 27 -14.65 -10.88 11.14
CA VAL A 27 -15.73 -11.80 11.51
C VAL A 27 -16.95 -11.45 10.67
N ASP A 28 -17.44 -12.42 9.91
CA ASP A 28 -18.65 -12.28 9.09
C ASP A 28 -19.93 -12.29 9.93
N SER A 29 -21.08 -12.12 9.28
CA SER A 29 -22.40 -12.13 9.92
C SER A 29 -22.76 -13.46 10.57
N GLU A 30 -22.13 -14.56 10.14
CA GLU A 30 -22.33 -15.91 10.69
C GLU A 30 -21.41 -16.18 11.89
N GLY A 31 -20.50 -15.25 12.21
CA GLY A 31 -19.55 -15.38 13.30
C GLY A 31 -18.24 -16.06 12.91
N SER A 32 -18.02 -16.35 11.62
CA SER A 32 -16.79 -17.00 11.14
C SER A 32 -15.70 -15.98 10.84
N GLU A 33 -14.45 -16.31 11.18
CA GLU A 33 -13.29 -15.50 10.79
C GLU A 33 -12.96 -15.76 9.31
N ARG A 34 -12.81 -14.69 8.53
CA ARG A 34 -12.54 -14.69 7.10
C ARG A 34 -11.37 -13.78 6.79
N LEU A 35 -10.54 -14.17 5.83
CA LEU A 35 -9.57 -13.26 5.23
C LEU A 35 -10.33 -12.24 4.38
N GLY A 36 -10.21 -10.96 4.75
CA GLY A 36 -10.84 -9.85 4.04
C GLY A 36 -9.98 -9.34 2.90
N CYS A 37 -8.73 -8.99 3.21
CA CYS A 37 -7.74 -8.55 2.23
C CYS A 37 -6.35 -9.07 2.57
N ASP A 38 -5.58 -9.31 1.51
CA ASP A 38 -4.15 -9.60 1.52
C ASP A 38 -3.51 -8.70 0.47
N VAL A 39 -2.60 -7.82 0.89
CA VAL A 39 -1.99 -6.81 0.03
C VAL A 39 -0.48 -6.86 0.16
N GLU A 40 0.20 -6.65 -0.96
CA GLU A 40 1.65 -6.65 -1.05
C GLU A 40 2.10 -5.52 -1.97
N PHE A 41 3.10 -4.76 -1.53
CA PHE A 41 3.72 -3.70 -2.31
C PHE A 41 5.24 -3.90 -2.33
N ILE A 42 5.81 -3.73 -3.53
CA ILE A 42 7.24 -3.92 -3.78
C ILE A 42 7.81 -2.59 -4.27
N GLY A 43 8.55 -1.90 -3.41
CA GLY A 43 9.14 -0.62 -3.76
C GLY A 43 10.12 -0.12 -2.70
N MET A 44 9.79 1.00 -2.08
CA MET A 44 10.58 1.59 -1.02
C MET A 44 9.88 1.27 0.31
N PRO A 45 10.44 0.46 1.21
CA PRO A 45 9.74 0.06 2.44
C PRO A 45 9.22 1.22 3.30
N SER A 46 9.93 2.36 3.28
CA SER A 46 9.51 3.57 4.01
C SER A 46 8.28 4.28 3.43
N VAL A 47 7.90 3.94 2.21
CA VAL A 47 6.71 4.39 1.46
C VAL A 47 5.66 3.27 1.44
N ASP A 48 6.07 2.04 1.13
CA ASP A 48 5.18 0.88 0.96
C ASP A 48 4.37 0.59 2.22
N LYS A 49 4.91 0.88 3.42
CA LYS A 49 4.15 0.78 4.68
C LYS A 49 2.88 1.64 4.67
N PHE A 50 2.91 2.79 3.99
CA PHE A 50 1.73 3.67 3.85
C PHE A 50 0.80 3.17 2.75
N ALA A 51 1.32 2.53 1.70
CA ALA A 51 0.49 1.87 0.69
C ALA A 51 -0.32 0.72 1.31
N VAL A 52 0.31 -0.14 2.13
CA VAL A 52 -0.38 -1.18 2.92
C VAL A 52 -1.41 -0.56 3.86
N GLU A 53 -1.04 0.48 4.62
CA GLU A 53 -1.96 1.18 5.53
C GLU A 53 -3.22 1.69 4.81
N TYR A 54 -3.04 2.33 3.64
CA TYR A 54 -4.13 2.82 2.81
C TYR A 54 -5.07 1.69 2.36
N ALA A 55 -4.50 0.65 1.76
CA ALA A 55 -5.27 -0.47 1.21
C ALA A 55 -6.04 -1.22 2.31
N LEU A 56 -5.40 -1.47 3.46
CA LEU A 56 -6.06 -2.09 4.61
C LEU A 56 -7.16 -1.20 5.20
N SER A 57 -6.99 0.13 5.22
CA SER A 57 -8.04 1.06 5.66
C SER A 57 -9.27 1.02 4.75
N LEU A 58 -9.07 1.06 3.43
CA LEU A 58 -10.18 0.95 2.47
C LEU A 58 -10.88 -0.40 2.61
N CYS A 59 -10.11 -1.49 2.75
CA CYS A 59 -10.64 -2.82 2.98
C CYS A 59 -11.50 -2.88 4.26
N ALA A 60 -10.97 -2.39 5.38
CA ALA A 60 -11.66 -2.31 6.66
C ALA A 60 -13.00 -1.57 6.55
N LYS A 61 -13.00 -0.39 5.92
CA LYS A 61 -14.21 0.41 5.70
C LYS A 61 -15.24 -0.33 4.84
N SER A 62 -14.80 -1.01 3.78
CA SER A 62 -15.65 -1.82 2.90
C SER A 62 -16.28 -3.01 3.64
N ILE A 63 -15.49 -3.73 4.45
CA ILE A 63 -15.96 -4.86 5.26
C ILE A 63 -17.05 -4.42 6.25
N VAL A 64 -16.78 -3.34 7.01
CA VAL A 64 -17.75 -2.82 7.98
C VAL A 64 -19.01 -2.33 7.30
N LYS A 65 -18.89 -1.68 6.13
CA LYS A 65 -20.06 -1.27 5.31
C LYS A 65 -20.92 -2.47 4.88
N LYS A 66 -20.32 -3.64 4.68
CA LYS A 66 -21.01 -4.90 4.34
C LYS A 66 -21.53 -5.67 5.56
N GLY A 67 -21.40 -5.13 6.78
CA GLY A 67 -21.87 -5.74 8.02
C GLY A 67 -20.87 -6.64 8.73
N GLY A 68 -19.63 -6.74 8.23
CA GLY A 68 -18.54 -7.46 8.91
C GLY A 68 -17.99 -6.71 10.12
N ARG A 69 -17.35 -7.43 11.04
CA ARG A 69 -16.69 -6.85 12.23
C ARG A 69 -15.19 -7.10 12.17
N ILE A 70 -14.37 -6.07 12.34
CA ILE A 70 -12.90 -6.17 12.36
C ILE A 70 -12.36 -5.94 13.77
N LYS A 71 -11.20 -6.54 14.09
CA LYS A 71 -10.50 -6.31 15.37
C LYS A 71 -9.67 -5.01 15.30
N GLU A 72 -9.08 -4.72 14.15
CA GLU A 72 -8.17 -3.61 13.87
C GLU A 72 -8.92 -2.29 13.65
N SER A 73 -9.73 -1.87 14.63
CA SER A 73 -10.60 -0.69 14.54
C SER A 73 -9.87 0.63 14.25
N HIS A 74 -8.56 0.70 14.48
CA HIS A 74 -7.75 1.86 14.12
C HIS A 74 -7.76 2.14 12.61
N LEU A 75 -7.87 1.10 11.76
CA LEU A 75 -7.93 1.22 10.31
C LEU A 75 -9.14 2.03 9.83
N LEU A 76 -10.22 2.05 10.61
CA LEU A 76 -11.43 2.82 10.31
C LEU A 76 -11.24 4.32 10.51
N LYS A 77 -10.26 4.71 11.34
CA LYS A 77 -9.98 6.11 11.68
C LYS A 77 -8.95 6.76 10.75
N ILE A 78 -8.33 5.97 9.88
CA ILE A 78 -7.32 6.47 8.96
C ILE A 78 -8.01 7.33 7.89
N ASP A 79 -7.55 8.56 7.77
CA ASP A 79 -7.93 9.42 6.64
C ASP A 79 -7.27 8.88 5.37
N THR A 80 -8.08 8.47 4.41
CA THR A 80 -7.67 7.91 3.11
C THR A 80 -7.84 8.92 1.99
N THR A 81 -7.87 10.21 2.30
CA THR A 81 -7.93 11.27 1.28
C THR A 81 -6.63 11.30 0.49
N ILE A 82 -6.76 11.31 -0.84
CA ILE A 82 -5.64 11.46 -1.78
C ILE A 82 -5.56 12.93 -2.18
N PRO A 83 -4.38 13.58 -2.12
CA PRO A 83 -4.24 14.93 -2.63
C PRO A 83 -4.57 14.96 -4.13
N ALA A 84 -5.23 16.03 -4.59
CA ALA A 84 -5.61 16.14 -5.99
C ALA A 84 -4.39 16.07 -6.91
N ALA A 85 -4.51 15.32 -8.01
CA ALA A 85 -3.53 15.34 -9.08
C ALA A 85 -3.47 16.75 -9.73
N PRO A 86 -2.42 17.09 -10.48
CA PRO A 86 -2.41 18.27 -11.33
C PRO A 86 -3.68 18.41 -12.17
N CYS A 87 -4.02 19.65 -12.48
CA CYS A 87 -5.27 19.97 -13.17
C CYS A 87 -5.37 19.25 -14.51
N GLY A 88 -6.48 18.54 -14.75
CA GLY A 88 -6.70 17.79 -16.00
C GLY A 88 -5.94 16.47 -16.09
N GLU A 89 -5.22 16.08 -15.05
CA GLU A 89 -4.45 14.83 -15.00
C GLU A 89 -5.02 13.87 -13.95
N ALA A 90 -4.79 12.58 -14.16
CA ALA A 90 -4.91 11.57 -13.11
C ALA A 90 -3.51 11.28 -12.56
N TRP A 91 -3.41 10.85 -11.30
CA TRP A 91 -2.14 10.35 -10.80
C TRP A 91 -1.66 9.15 -11.60
N THR A 92 -0.43 9.21 -12.09
CA THR A 92 0.33 8.08 -12.62
C THR A 92 1.52 7.80 -11.69
N HIS A 93 2.12 6.61 -11.84
CA HIS A 93 3.32 6.26 -11.07
C HIS A 93 4.46 7.25 -11.34
N GLU A 94 4.64 7.65 -12.59
CA GLU A 94 5.66 8.59 -13.03
C GLU A 94 5.44 9.97 -12.41
N LEU A 95 4.21 10.47 -12.46
CA LEU A 95 3.85 11.79 -11.93
C LEU A 95 3.99 11.83 -10.41
N ALA A 96 3.48 10.81 -9.71
CA ALA A 96 3.60 10.68 -8.27
C ALA A 96 5.08 10.64 -7.85
N LYS A 97 5.92 9.88 -8.58
CA LYS A 97 7.35 9.80 -8.31
C LYS A 97 8.05 11.14 -8.53
N GLN A 98 7.74 11.87 -9.60
CA GLN A 98 8.28 13.21 -9.85
C GLN A 98 7.93 14.18 -8.73
N HIS A 99 6.66 14.22 -8.30
CA HIS A 99 6.21 15.07 -7.21
C HIS A 99 6.87 14.72 -5.87
N PHE A 100 7.06 13.43 -5.60
CA PHE A 100 7.75 12.97 -4.39
C PHE A 100 9.24 13.37 -4.41
N GLN A 101 9.92 13.19 -5.53
CA GLN A 101 11.33 13.59 -5.69
C GLN A 101 11.53 15.11 -5.54
N SER A 102 10.58 15.89 -6.06
CA SER A 102 10.55 17.34 -5.92
C SER A 102 10.03 17.83 -4.55
N LYS A 103 9.74 16.91 -3.62
CA LYS A 103 9.24 17.20 -2.25
C LYS A 103 7.90 17.94 -2.21
N TYR A 104 7.09 17.86 -3.29
CA TYR A 104 5.73 18.40 -3.31
C TYR A 104 4.74 17.54 -2.54
N ILE A 105 5.03 16.26 -2.38
CA ILE A 105 4.25 15.32 -1.59
C ILE A 105 5.17 14.59 -0.60
N SER A 106 4.62 14.25 0.55
CA SER A 106 5.28 13.47 1.61
C SER A 106 5.39 11.99 1.24
N LYS A 107 6.15 11.23 2.04
CA LYS A 107 6.21 9.75 1.91
C LYS A 107 4.84 9.08 2.08
N LYS A 108 4.01 9.63 2.98
CA LYS A 108 2.68 9.11 3.25
C LYS A 108 1.77 9.34 2.05
N GLU A 109 1.70 10.56 1.55
CA GLU A 109 0.92 10.90 0.36
C GLU A 109 1.38 10.09 -0.85
N TYR A 110 2.70 9.97 -1.06
CA TYR A 110 3.23 9.16 -2.16
C TYR A 110 2.82 7.68 -2.05
N GLY A 111 2.91 7.07 -0.87
CA GLY A 111 2.48 5.68 -0.67
C GLY A 111 0.97 5.49 -0.88
N TYR A 112 0.17 6.45 -0.43
CA TYR A 112 -1.28 6.43 -0.63
C TYR A 112 -1.65 6.60 -2.11
N ILE A 113 -0.98 7.50 -2.83
CA ILE A 113 -1.18 7.69 -4.28
C ILE A 113 -0.83 6.40 -5.03
N VAL A 114 0.32 5.77 -4.73
CA VAL A 114 0.71 4.50 -5.37
C VAL A 114 -0.35 3.43 -5.14
N ALA A 115 -0.78 3.22 -3.89
CA ALA A 115 -1.85 2.27 -3.61
C ALA A 115 -3.16 2.61 -4.33
N ASN A 116 -3.52 3.89 -4.41
CA ASN A 116 -4.72 4.34 -5.13
C ASN A 116 -4.62 4.04 -6.64
N ILE A 117 -3.43 4.19 -7.25
CA ILE A 117 -3.19 3.83 -8.65
C ILE A 117 -3.31 2.31 -8.84
N ASP A 118 -2.62 1.52 -8.01
CA ASP A 118 -2.57 0.06 -8.13
C ASP A 118 -3.93 -0.60 -7.90
N LEU A 119 -4.78 0.01 -7.05
CA LEU A 119 -6.16 -0.41 -6.85
C LEU A 119 -7.11 0.02 -7.98
N GLY A 120 -6.63 0.77 -8.98
CA GLY A 120 -7.43 1.25 -10.10
C GLY A 120 -8.40 2.39 -9.74
N LEU A 121 -8.08 3.15 -8.68
CA LEU A 121 -8.92 4.22 -8.15
C LEU A 121 -8.45 5.63 -8.56
N ALA A 122 -7.42 5.73 -9.41
CA ALA A 122 -6.92 7.02 -9.88
C ALA A 122 -7.89 7.63 -10.91
N GLU A 123 -8.39 8.83 -10.60
CA GLU A 123 -9.31 9.58 -11.45
C GLU A 123 -8.69 10.90 -11.92
N ILE A 124 -9.16 11.40 -13.07
CA ILE A 124 -8.75 12.70 -13.60
C ILE A 124 -9.26 13.80 -12.67
N ASN A 125 -8.36 14.70 -12.24
CA ASN A 125 -8.72 15.89 -11.49
C ASN A 125 -9.46 16.89 -12.42
N LYS A 126 -10.78 16.97 -12.26
CA LYS A 126 -11.63 17.94 -12.96
C LYS A 126 -11.55 19.29 -12.26
N CYS A 127 -10.91 20.25 -12.91
CA CYS A 127 -10.82 21.62 -12.41
C CYS A 127 -12.10 22.37 -12.76
N ILE A 128 -12.82 22.79 -11.73
CA ILE A 128 -14.02 23.62 -11.83
C ILE A 128 -13.64 25.05 -11.50
#